data_AF-A0A967TGH6-F1
#
_entry.id   AF-A0A967TGH6-F1
#
_cell.length_a   1.000
_cell.length_b   1.000
_cell.length_c   1.000
_cell.angle_alpha   90.00
_cell.angle_beta   90.00
_cell.angle_gamma   90.00
#
_symmetry.space_group_name_H-M   'P 1'
#
loop_
_entity.id
_entity.type
_entity.pdbx_description
1 polymer ?
#
loop_
_entity_poly.entity_id
_entity_poly.type
_entity_poly.pdbx_seq_one_letter_code
_entity_poly.pdbx_strand_id
1 'polypeptide(L)'
;LTIYCQAQQLEFQHYSLEDGLSQTTVYDIIRDRQGFMWFATEDGLNRFDGYEFKVFKHDPLDSTTIAGNIILCLLEDAAGMVWIGTSKGLCQYNQQTETFMRYTNSSA
;
A
#
# COMPACT_ATOMS: atom_id res chain seq x y z
N LEU A 1 -38.38 -25.55 22.50
CA LEU A 1 -36.95 -25.50 22.13
C LEU A 1 -36.74 -24.21 21.35
N THR A 2 -36.34 -23.14 22.03
CA THR A 2 -36.07 -21.83 21.41
C THR A 2 -34.60 -21.82 21.03
N ILE A 3 -34.31 -21.84 19.73
CA ILE A 3 -32.95 -21.80 19.21
C ILE A 3 -32.56 -20.33 19.13
N TYR A 4 -31.62 -19.88 19.96
CA TYR A 4 -31.08 -18.52 19.87
C TYR A 4 -30.12 -18.44 18.69
N CYS A 5 -30.39 -17.55 17.75
CA CYS A 5 -29.42 -17.10 16.76
C CYS A 5 -28.46 -16.15 17.47
N GLN A 6 -27.31 -16.63 17.95
CA GLN A 6 -26.24 -15.72 18.32
C GLN A 6 -25.62 -15.19 17.02
N ALA A 7 -25.92 -13.94 16.70
CA ALA A 7 -25.15 -13.20 15.72
C ALA A 7 -23.71 -13.12 16.23
N GLN A 8 -22.76 -13.59 15.41
CA GLN A 8 -21.34 -13.53 15.75
C GLN A 8 -20.95 -12.05 15.88
N GLN A 9 -20.51 -11.64 17.07
CA GLN A 9 -19.99 -10.29 17.29
C GLN A 9 -18.66 -10.18 16.56
N LEU A 10 -18.59 -9.28 15.58
CA LEU A 10 -17.35 -8.96 14.89
C LEU A 10 -16.58 -7.94 15.74
N GLU A 11 -15.39 -8.31 16.16
CA GLU A 11 -14.43 -7.40 16.76
C GLU A 11 -13.46 -6.92 15.67
N PHE A 12 -13.22 -5.62 15.63
CA PHE A 12 -12.31 -5.00 14.67
C PHE A 12 -11.11 -4.42 15.40
N GLN A 13 -9.93 -4.77 14.93
CA GLN A 13 -8.72 -4.06 15.29
C GLN A 13 -8.60 -2.82 14.41
N HIS A 14 -8.31 -1.68 15.04
CA HIS A 14 -8.12 -0.41 14.34
C HIS A 14 -6.64 -0.09 14.27
N TYR A 15 -6.17 0.26 13.07
CA TYR A 15 -4.85 0.81 12.83
C TYR A 15 -5.00 2.24 12.32
N SER A 16 -4.22 3.14 12.88
CA SER A 16 -4.32 4.59 12.70
C SER A 16 -2.96 5.23 12.47
N LEU A 17 -2.92 6.56 12.45
CA LEU A 17 -1.67 7.32 12.39
C LEU A 17 -0.74 7.01 13.56
N GLU A 18 -1.29 6.71 14.74
CA GLU A 18 -0.53 6.39 15.95
C GLU A 18 0.21 5.05 15.83
N ASP A 19 -0.30 4.15 14.97
CA ASP A 19 0.27 2.83 14.71
C ASP A 19 1.28 2.84 13.55
N GLY A 20 1.47 3.99 12.89
CA GLY A 20 2.43 4.17 11.80
C GLY A 20 1.83 4.26 10.40
N LEU A 21 0.50 4.23 10.25
CA LEU A 21 -0.15 4.50 8.96
C LEU A 21 0.12 5.95 8.55
N SER A 22 0.47 6.19 7.29
CA SER A 22 0.85 7.54 6.84
C SER A 22 -0.32 8.51 6.71
N GLN A 23 -1.52 8.01 6.39
CA GLN A 23 -2.71 8.82 6.12
C GLN A 23 -3.98 7.94 6.26
N THR A 24 -5.10 8.51 6.71
CA THR A 24 -6.31 7.78 7.13
C THR A 24 -7.25 7.35 5.98
N THR A 25 -7.15 8.00 4.83
CA THR A 25 -7.89 7.69 3.60
C THR A 25 -7.13 6.63 2.80
N VAL A 26 -7.65 5.40 2.85
CA VAL A 26 -7.12 4.26 2.10
C VAL A 26 -7.97 4.05 0.84
N TYR A 27 -7.33 4.08 -0.33
CA TYR A 27 -7.99 3.89 -1.63
C TYR A 27 -8.02 2.43 -2.09
N ASP A 28 -6.97 1.67 -1.77
CA ASP A 28 -6.82 0.28 -2.21
C ASP A 28 -5.98 -0.52 -1.23
N ILE A 29 -6.23 -1.82 -1.15
CA ILE A 29 -5.56 -2.75 -0.23
C ILE A 29 -5.30 -4.07 -0.95
N ILE A 30 -4.04 -4.52 -0.94
CA ILE A 30 -3.68 -5.86 -1.41
C ILE A 30 -2.84 -6.59 -0.36
N ARG A 31 -2.81 -7.92 -0.48
CA ARG A 31 -1.81 -8.77 0.18
C ARG A 31 -0.90 -9.32 -0.89
N ASP A 32 0.40 -9.19 -0.71
CA ASP A 32 1.37 -9.80 -1.65
C ASP A 32 1.64 -11.28 -1.33
N ARG A 33 2.33 -11.98 -2.22
CA ARG A 33 2.72 -13.40 -2.03
C ARG A 33 3.67 -13.64 -0.86
N GLN A 34 4.38 -12.63 -0.38
CA GLN A 34 5.23 -12.73 0.81
C GLN A 34 4.43 -12.60 2.10
N GLY A 35 3.17 -12.14 1.98
CA GLY A 35 2.24 -11.99 3.08
C GLY A 35 2.14 -10.58 3.63
N PHE A 36 2.88 -9.61 3.07
CA PHE A 36 2.76 -8.21 3.47
C PHE A 36 1.43 -7.64 2.99
N MET A 37 0.82 -6.82 3.84
CA MET A 37 -0.35 -6.03 3.46
C MET A 37 0.12 -4.68 2.93
N TRP A 38 -0.46 -4.23 1.84
CA TRP A 38 -0.15 -2.95 1.22
C TRP A 38 -1.39 -2.07 1.21
N PHE A 39 -1.23 -0.79 1.54
CA PHE A 39 -2.30 0.20 1.60
C PHE A 39 -1.93 1.41 0.75
N ALA A 40 -2.74 1.67 -0.26
CA ALA A 40 -2.68 2.87 -1.06
C ALA A 40 -3.40 4.00 -0.31
N THR A 41 -2.69 5.08 0.02
CA THR A 41 -3.30 6.22 0.72
C THR A 41 -3.15 7.51 -0.06
N GLU A 42 -3.84 8.55 0.40
CA GLU A 42 -3.75 9.89 -0.18
C GLU A 42 -2.36 10.51 -0.02
N ASP A 43 -1.58 10.06 0.97
CA ASP A 43 -0.23 10.55 1.17
C ASP A 43 0.69 9.41 1.65
N GLY A 44 1.21 8.63 0.70
CA GLY A 44 2.22 7.59 0.90
C GLY A 44 1.72 6.19 0.57
N LEU A 45 2.67 5.31 0.26
CA LEU A 45 2.42 3.88 0.17
C LEU A 45 2.80 3.23 1.48
N ASN A 46 1.90 2.44 2.07
CA ASN A 46 2.15 1.77 3.34
C ASN A 46 2.27 0.26 3.12
N ARG A 47 3.31 -0.35 3.68
CA ARG A 47 3.46 -1.81 3.77
C ARG A 47 3.45 -2.22 5.23
N PHE A 48 2.64 -3.21 5.58
CA PHE A 48 2.50 -3.72 6.93
C PHE A 48 2.90 -5.20 6.97
N ASP A 49 3.73 -5.56 7.94
CA ASP A 49 4.23 -6.91 8.14
C ASP A 49 3.47 -7.73 9.19
N GLY A 50 2.45 -7.13 9.81
CA GLY A 50 1.72 -7.69 10.95
C GLY A 50 2.08 -7.04 12.29
N TYR A 51 3.18 -6.29 12.34
CA TYR A 51 3.69 -5.61 13.52
C TYR A 51 3.88 -4.12 13.29
N GLU A 52 4.52 -3.73 12.19
CA GLU A 52 4.92 -2.35 11.91
C GLU A 52 4.56 -1.92 10.48
N PHE A 53 4.27 -0.63 10.33
CA PHE A 53 4.09 0.01 9.03
C PHE A 53 5.41 0.59 8.52
N LYS A 54 5.75 0.27 7.28
CA LYS A 54 6.78 0.95 6.49
C LYS A 54 6.13 1.87 5.48
N VAL A 55 6.52 3.14 5.52
CA VAL A 55 5.97 4.18 4.64
C VAL A 55 6.97 4.51 3.54
N PHE A 56 6.51 4.47 2.29
CA PHE A 56 7.25 4.94 1.12
C PHE A 56 6.66 6.26 0.64
N LYS A 57 7.52 7.25 0.42
CA LYS A 57 7.16 8.62 -0.01
C LYS A 57 7.94 9.01 -1.24
N HIS A 58 7.38 9.92 -2.02
CA HIS A 58 8.05 10.53 -3.15
C HIS A 58 9.13 11.49 -2.68
N ASP A 59 10.35 11.26 -3.14
CA ASP A 59 11.44 12.22 -3.09
C ASP A 59 11.77 12.66 -4.54
N PRO A 60 11.69 13.97 -4.85
CA PRO A 60 12.04 14.48 -6.18
C PRO A 60 13.54 14.39 -6.48
N LEU A 61 14.40 14.29 -5.46
CA LEU A 61 15.86 14.18 -5.61
C LEU A 61 16.34 12.72 -5.70
N ASP A 62 15.51 11.76 -5.31
CA ASP A 62 15.81 10.34 -5.39
C ASP A 62 14.85 9.62 -6.35
N SER A 63 15.37 9.28 -7.53
CA SER A 63 14.63 8.56 -8.58
C SER A 63 14.17 7.16 -8.20
N THR A 64 14.70 6.59 -7.12
CA THR A 64 14.39 5.23 -6.65
C THR A 64 13.20 5.17 -5.71
N THR A 65 12.63 6.32 -5.33
CA THR A 65 11.39 6.39 -4.52
C THR A 65 10.13 6.38 -5.40
N ILE A 66 8.93 6.34 -4.82
CA ILE A 66 7.68 6.36 -5.60
C ILE A 66 7.50 7.64 -6.46
N ALA A 67 6.73 7.57 -7.54
CA ALA A 67 6.56 8.67 -8.48
C ALA A 67 5.70 9.83 -7.94
N GLY A 68 4.78 9.55 -7.02
CA GLY A 68 3.92 10.54 -6.36
C GLY A 68 3.33 9.99 -5.07
N ASN A 69 2.94 10.87 -4.15
CA ASN A 69 2.46 10.47 -2.82
C ASN A 69 1.01 9.96 -2.82
N ILE A 70 0.16 10.45 -3.73
CA ILE A 70 -1.22 9.96 -3.83
C ILE A 70 -1.16 8.61 -4.57
N ILE A 71 -1.50 7.54 -3.86
CA ILE A 71 -1.54 6.18 -4.41
C ILE A 71 -2.98 5.82 -4.70
N LEU A 72 -3.30 5.48 -5.94
CA LEU A 72 -4.68 5.27 -6.40
C LEU A 72 -5.06 3.80 -6.48
N CYS A 73 -4.11 2.92 -6.81
CA CYS A 73 -4.36 1.49 -6.94
C CYS A 73 -3.07 0.67 -6.77
N LEU A 74 -3.25 -0.59 -6.37
CA LEU A 74 -2.20 -1.57 -6.16
C LEU A 74 -2.54 -2.86 -6.90
N LEU A 75 -1.52 -3.53 -7.43
CA LEU A 75 -1.68 -4.82 -8.08
C LEU A 75 -0.42 -5.66 -7.89
N GLU A 76 -0.57 -6.90 -7.44
CA GLU A 76 0.47 -7.90 -7.62
C GLU A 76 0.16 -8.72 -8.88
N ASP A 77 1.13 -8.80 -9.80
CA ASP A 77 0.96 -9.57 -11.03
C ASP A 77 1.23 -11.08 -10.84
N ALA A 78 1.03 -11.85 -11.91
CA ALA A 78 1.24 -13.29 -11.89
C ALA A 78 2.71 -13.70 -11.62
N ALA A 79 3.68 -12.81 -11.87
CA ALA A 79 5.09 -13.02 -11.58
C ALA A 79 5.47 -12.65 -10.14
N GLY A 80 4.54 -12.10 -9.35
CA GLY A 80 4.77 -11.65 -7.97
C GLY A 80 5.35 -10.24 -7.89
N MET A 81 5.25 -9.46 -8.97
CA MET A 81 5.70 -8.07 -8.98
C MET A 81 4.59 -7.17 -8.47
N VAL A 82 4.92 -6.27 -7.55
CA VAL A 82 3.97 -5.28 -7.03
C VAL A 82 4.05 -4.00 -7.86
N TRP A 83 2.90 -3.63 -8.41
CA TRP A 83 2.66 -2.44 -9.22
C TRP A 83 1.85 -1.43 -8.43
N ILE A 84 2.23 -0.16 -8.55
CA ILE A 84 1.69 0.95 -7.77
C ILE A 84 1.27 2.05 -8.73
N GLY A 85 -0.04 2.27 -8.86
CA GLY A 85 -0.59 3.39 -9.60
C GLY A 85 -0.57 4.64 -8.71
N THR A 86 0.23 5.63 -9.07
CA THR A 86 0.27 6.93 -8.39
C THR A 86 -0.41 8.00 -9.23
N SER A 87 -0.74 9.15 -8.62
CA SER A 87 -1.26 10.31 -9.37
C SER A 87 -0.29 10.87 -10.42
N LYS A 88 1.00 10.52 -10.35
CA LYS A 88 2.04 11.01 -11.27
C LYS A 88 2.55 9.96 -12.26
N GLY A 89 2.03 8.73 -12.21
CA GLY A 89 2.45 7.64 -13.09
C GLY A 89 2.47 6.29 -12.38
N LEU A 90 3.03 5.30 -13.06
CA LEU A 90 3.11 3.92 -12.58
C LEU A 90 4.47 3.65 -11.94
N CYS A 91 4.49 2.89 -10.85
CA CYS A 91 5.71 2.40 -10.22
C CYS A 91 5.70 0.88 -10.14
N GLN A 92 6.88 0.29 -10.26
CA GLN A 92 7.13 -1.13 -10.01
C GLN A 92 8.05 -1.26 -8.81
N TYR A 93 7.67 -2.06 -7.82
CA TYR A 93 8.43 -2.26 -6.59
C TYR A 93 9.44 -3.40 -6.70
N ASN A 94 10.72 -3.08 -6.46
CA ASN A 94 11.77 -4.07 -6.37
C ASN A 94 11.92 -4.54 -4.91
N GLN A 95 11.50 -5.76 -4.62
CA GLN A 95 11.52 -6.34 -3.27
C GLN A 95 12.93 -6.53 -2.71
N GLN A 96 13.94 -6.77 -3.55
CA GLN A 96 15.31 -7.08 -3.11
C GLN A 96 16.05 -5.83 -2.61
N THR A 97 15.77 -4.70 -3.23
CA THR A 97 16.43 -3.41 -2.92
C THR A 97 15.49 -2.44 -2.20
N GLU A 98 14.21 -2.79 -2.10
CA GLU A 98 13.12 -1.96 -1.60
C GLU A 98 13.00 -0.59 -2.30
N THR A 99 13.29 -0.57 -3.60
CA THR A 99 13.23 0.62 -4.46
C THR A 99 12.12 0.53 -5.50
N PHE A 100 11.88 1.63 -6.22
CA PHE A 100 10.83 1.76 -7.22
C PHE A 100 11.39 2.17 -8.58
N MET A 101 11.00 1.44 -9.61
CA MET A 101 11.16 1.87 -11.00
C MET A 101 9.93 2.68 -11.41
N ARG A 102 10.14 3.91 -11.89
CA ARG A 102 9.08 4.85 -12.27
C ARG A 102 8.83 4.81 -13.78
N TYR A 103 7.56 4.75 -14.15
CA TYR A 103 7.07 4.89 -15.52
C TYR A 103 6.16 6.12 -15.55
N THR A 104 6.74 7.28 -15.85
CA THR A 104 6.03 8.56 -15.93
C THR A 104 6.06 9.08 -17.37
N ASN A 105 5.01 9.79 -17.78
CA ASN A 105 5.02 10.49 -19.06
C ASN A 105 5.93 11.71 -18.94
N SER A 106 7.16 11.59 -19.44
CA SER A 106 8.03 12.73 -19.67
C SER A 106 7.59 13.38 -20.97
N SER A 107 6.72 14.39 -20.92
CA SER A 107 6.71 15.39 -21.98
C SER A 107 8.00 16.18 -21.83
N ALA A 108 8.99 15.86 -22.68
CA ALA A 108 10.18 16.66 -22.90
C ALA A 108 9.82 18.08 -23.36
#